data_AF-X0WUD2-F1
#
_entry.id   AF-X0WUD2-F1
#
_cell.length_a   1.000
_cell.length_b   1.000
_cell.length_c   1.000
_cell.angle_alpha   90.00
_cell.angle_beta   90.00
_cell.angle_gamma   90.00
#
_symmetry.space_group_name_H-M   'P 1'
#
loop_
_entity.id
_entity.type
_entity.pdbx_description
1 polymer ?
#
loop_
_entity_poly.entity_id
_entity_poly.type
_entity_poly.pdbx_seq_one_letter_code
_entity_poly.pdbx_strand_id
1 'polypeptide(L)'
;VDTYQRRHEIEMLEQSRLNILEKCAPMQYLQEDADRMWKEYKRQDGFVLIARNLYSKAQDSKSGSDYNNAYQFCLKTKDCIENENEKLSVAFIEVFLHIYFQWRIRRYIHSEASELIDWELIHNFSSAIVGSVRSKNDPFYNYLLAIAHAHLDDWPSANILFDGLRRLGIPSRILYEPRDFLMGPKGNMQSFQGMLKKGARDQFIHIQDLNADFLLNRGENWGREGEIEHVYIRFSFGGPWAT
;
A
#
# COMPACT_ATOMS: atom_id res chain seq x y z
N VAL A 1 -14.24 17.38 17.50
CA VAL A 1 -14.38 16.67 18.78
C VAL A 1 -14.00 15.18 18.66
N ASP A 2 -14.27 14.53 17.53
CA ASP A 2 -14.09 13.07 17.33
C ASP A 2 -12.68 12.63 16.81
N THR A 3 -11.85 13.56 16.31
CA THR A 3 -10.51 13.23 15.78
C THR A 3 -9.45 13.02 16.86
N TYR A 4 -9.55 13.72 17.99
CA TYR A 4 -8.59 13.60 19.09
C TYR A 4 -8.75 12.27 19.83
N GLN A 5 -10.00 11.89 20.12
CA GLN A 5 -10.33 10.65 20.81
C GLN A 5 -9.95 9.42 19.97
N ARG A 6 -10.18 9.45 18.65
CA ARG A 6 -9.73 8.39 17.75
C ARG A 6 -8.21 8.29 17.62
N ARG A 7 -7.48 9.42 17.59
CA ARG A 7 -6.01 9.39 17.60
C ARG A 7 -5.50 8.74 18.87
N HIS A 8 -6.08 9.11 20.01
CA HIS A 8 -5.72 8.53 21.30
C HIS A 8 -6.02 7.02 21.37
N GLU A 9 -7.15 6.56 20.84
CA GLU A 9 -7.48 5.13 20.76
C GLU A 9 -6.51 4.36 19.86
N ILE A 10 -6.12 4.92 18.70
CA ILE A 10 -5.12 4.33 17.82
C ILE A 10 -3.76 4.24 18.53
N GLU A 11 -3.33 5.32 19.18
CA GLU A 11 -2.09 5.35 19.95
C GLU A 11 -2.10 4.31 21.08
N MET A 12 -3.21 4.13 21.79
CA MET A 12 -3.33 3.09 22.82
C MET A 12 -3.25 1.68 22.23
N LEU A 13 -3.83 1.44 21.06
CA LEU A 13 -3.75 0.14 20.38
C LEU A 13 -2.33 -0.14 19.87
N GLU A 14 -1.66 0.87 19.32
CA GLU A 14 -0.26 0.79 18.89
C GLU A 14 0.65 0.52 20.10
N GLN A 15 0.48 1.24 21.20
CA GLN A 15 1.23 1.01 22.44
C GLN A 15 0.94 -0.37 23.03
N SER A 16 -0.31 -0.83 23.00
CA SER A 16 -0.65 -2.18 23.48
C SER A 16 0.01 -3.26 22.63
N ARG A 17 0.06 -3.07 21.30
CA ARG A 17 0.77 -3.97 20.38
C ARG A 17 2.27 -4.00 20.68
N LEU A 18 2.88 -2.83 20.90
CA LEU A 18 4.29 -2.71 21.28
C LEU A 18 4.56 -3.45 22.59
N ASN A 19 3.76 -3.19 23.63
CA ASN A 19 3.90 -3.84 24.92
C ASN A 19 3.78 -5.37 24.84
N ILE A 20 2.94 -5.91 23.94
CA ILE A 20 2.83 -7.35 23.69
C ILE A 20 4.11 -7.87 23.01
N LEU A 21 4.59 -7.17 21.98
CA LEU A 21 5.79 -7.55 21.23
C LEU A 21 7.08 -7.43 22.05
N GLU A 22 7.16 -6.48 22.97
CA GLU A 22 8.26 -6.32 23.93
C GLU A 22 8.25 -7.38 25.03
N LYS A 23 7.06 -7.87 25.39
CA LYS A 23 6.90 -9.00 26.33
C LYS A 23 7.12 -10.35 25.67
N CYS A 24 7.22 -10.42 24.34
CA CYS A 24 7.70 -11.62 23.67
C CYS A 24 9.18 -11.87 24.05
N ALA A 25 9.63 -13.11 23.92
CA ALA A 25 11.02 -13.49 24.22
C ALA A 25 12.03 -12.59 23.47
N PRO A 26 13.26 -12.42 23.99
CA PRO A 26 14.31 -11.69 23.27
C PRO A 26 14.48 -12.19 21.83
N MET A 27 14.82 -11.29 20.90
CA MET A 27 14.84 -11.57 19.46
C MET A 27 15.62 -12.84 19.08
N GLN A 28 16.72 -13.12 19.79
CA GLN A 28 17.51 -14.34 19.57
C GLN A 28 16.68 -15.62 19.82
N TYR A 29 15.97 -15.70 20.94
CA TYR A 29 15.11 -16.85 21.24
C TYR A 29 13.93 -16.95 20.27
N LEU A 30 13.37 -15.81 19.83
CA LEU A 30 12.33 -15.82 18.81
C LEU A 30 12.82 -16.38 17.47
N GLN A 31 14.06 -16.08 17.08
CA GLN A 31 14.67 -16.64 15.86
C GLN A 31 14.89 -18.15 15.98
N GLU A 32 15.46 -18.61 17.09
CA GLU A 32 15.67 -20.03 17.35
C GLU A 32 14.35 -20.81 17.35
N ASP A 33 13.31 -20.28 18.00
CA ASP A 33 11.98 -20.88 18.03
C ASP A 33 11.31 -20.86 16.65
N ALA A 34 11.43 -19.77 15.88
CA ALA A 34 10.89 -19.66 14.54
C ALA A 34 11.53 -20.67 13.59
N ASP A 35 12.86 -20.80 13.64
CA ASP A 35 13.61 -21.78 12.84
C ASP A 35 13.23 -23.22 13.22
N ARG A 36 13.06 -23.50 14.52
CA ARG A 36 12.58 -24.81 14.99
C ARG A 36 11.18 -25.10 14.45
N MET A 37 10.25 -24.15 14.57
CA MET A 37 8.88 -24.29 14.07
C MET A 37 8.83 -24.53 12.56
N TRP A 38 9.69 -23.85 11.80
CA TRP A 38 9.81 -24.04 10.37
C TRP A 38 10.36 -25.42 10.02
N LYS A 39 11.48 -25.82 10.63
CA LYS A 39 12.14 -27.10 10.36
C LYS A 39 11.28 -28.30 10.71
N GLU A 40 10.60 -28.26 11.85
CA GLU A 40 9.79 -29.38 12.35
C GLU A 40 8.39 -29.44 11.73
N TYR A 41 7.73 -28.29 11.55
CA TYR A 41 6.30 -28.23 11.22
C TYR A 41 5.95 -27.42 9.97
N LYS A 42 6.94 -26.81 9.29
CA LYS A 42 6.72 -25.87 8.19
C LYS A 42 5.80 -24.71 8.56
N ARG A 43 5.79 -24.33 9.85
CA ARG A 43 4.98 -23.21 10.35
C ARG A 43 5.74 -21.89 10.21
N GLN A 44 5.07 -20.88 9.66
CA GLN A 44 5.65 -19.55 9.42
C GLN A 44 5.35 -18.55 10.54
N ASP A 45 4.58 -18.93 11.56
CA ASP A 45 4.12 -18.03 12.63
C ASP A 45 5.26 -17.31 13.35
N GLY A 46 6.38 -18.01 13.59
CA GLY A 46 7.57 -17.41 14.21
C GLY A 46 8.17 -16.32 13.33
N PHE A 47 8.26 -16.54 12.02
CA PHE A 47 8.73 -15.52 11.07
C PHE A 47 7.80 -14.31 11.02
N VAL A 48 6.48 -14.53 11.07
CA VAL A 48 5.48 -13.46 11.12
C VAL A 48 5.68 -12.59 12.36
N LEU A 49 5.91 -13.20 13.53
CA LEU A 49 6.16 -12.47 14.78
C LEU A 49 7.43 -11.63 14.72
N ILE A 50 8.53 -12.19 14.19
CA ILE A 50 9.79 -11.47 14.03
C ILE A 50 9.62 -10.29 13.07
N ALA A 51 9.01 -10.51 11.90
CA ALA A 51 8.74 -9.46 10.93
C ALA A 51 7.90 -8.33 11.52
N ARG A 52 6.86 -8.65 12.31
CA ARG A 52 6.03 -7.65 13.01
C ARG A 52 6.82 -6.87 14.06
N ASN A 53 7.69 -7.53 14.82
CA ASN A 53 8.56 -6.88 15.80
C ASN A 53 9.52 -5.89 15.11
N LEU A 54 10.19 -6.33 14.03
CA LEU A 54 11.09 -5.48 13.24
C LEU A 54 10.35 -4.30 12.61
N TYR A 55 9.16 -4.54 12.05
CA TYR A 55 8.33 -3.47 11.50
C TYR A 55 7.92 -2.46 12.57
N SER A 56 7.50 -2.92 13.75
CA SER A 56 7.11 -2.01 14.83
C SER A 56 8.27 -1.13 15.27
N LYS A 57 9.47 -1.70 15.43
CA LYS A 57 10.69 -0.93 15.72
C LYS A 57 10.99 0.12 14.65
N ALA A 58 10.82 -0.22 13.38
CA ALA A 58 11.02 0.71 12.27
C ALA A 58 9.98 1.84 12.25
N GLN A 59 8.73 1.55 12.65
CA GLN A 59 7.70 2.57 12.80
C GLN A 59 8.03 3.55 13.93
N ASP A 60 8.53 3.04 15.07
CA ASP A 60 8.87 3.85 16.24
C ASP A 60 10.09 4.75 15.97
N SER A 61 11.15 4.17 15.40
CA SER A 61 12.39 4.92 15.11
C SER A 61 12.26 5.84 13.90
N LYS A 62 11.29 5.56 13.01
CA LYS A 62 11.12 6.20 11.69
C LYS A 62 12.40 6.15 10.85
N SER A 63 13.30 5.21 11.12
CA SER A 63 14.59 5.11 10.44
C SER A 63 14.50 4.27 9.17
N GLY A 64 15.04 4.81 8.08
CA GLY A 64 15.20 4.07 6.83
C GLY A 64 16.06 2.81 6.96
N SER A 65 17.02 2.79 7.88
CA SER A 65 17.85 1.60 8.16
C SER A 65 17.03 0.47 8.77
N ASP A 66 16.10 0.81 9.65
CA ASP A 66 15.31 -0.20 10.38
C ASP A 66 14.24 -0.80 9.47
N TYR A 67 13.63 0.01 8.59
CA TYR A 67 12.80 -0.51 7.51
C TYR A 67 13.59 -1.43 6.57
N ASN A 68 14.81 -1.04 6.17
CA ASN A 68 15.65 -1.91 5.35
C ASN A 68 15.96 -3.23 6.07
N ASN A 69 16.28 -3.20 7.36
CA ASN A 69 16.53 -4.41 8.15
C ASN A 69 15.29 -5.33 8.18
N ALA A 70 14.09 -4.77 8.40
CA ALA A 70 12.83 -5.52 8.36
C ALA A 70 12.56 -6.11 6.96
N TYR A 71 12.83 -5.35 5.90
CA TYR A 71 12.67 -5.78 4.51
C TYR A 71 13.64 -6.91 4.14
N GLN A 72 14.92 -6.76 4.48
CA GLN A 72 15.94 -7.78 4.22
C GLN A 72 15.66 -9.07 4.98
N PHE A 73 15.11 -8.98 6.19
CA PHE A 73 14.60 -10.17 6.90
C PHE A 73 13.50 -10.86 6.09
N CYS A 74 12.47 -10.12 5.65
CA CYS A 74 11.37 -10.71 4.89
C CYS A 74 11.81 -11.33 3.56
N LEU A 75 12.74 -10.69 2.84
CA LEU A 75 13.32 -11.25 1.62
C LEU A 75 14.02 -12.59 1.88
N LYS A 76 14.92 -12.65 2.87
CA LYS A 76 15.64 -13.89 3.20
C LYS A 76 14.68 -15.01 3.63
N THR A 77 13.67 -14.67 4.42
CA THR A 77 12.65 -15.64 4.84
C THR A 77 11.81 -16.13 3.66
N LYS A 78 11.40 -15.23 2.74
CA LYS A 78 10.71 -15.60 1.50
C LYS A 78 11.54 -16.59 0.69
N ASP A 79 12.81 -16.28 0.46
CA ASP A 79 13.70 -17.15 -0.31
C ASP A 79 13.88 -18.50 0.38
N CYS A 80 14.00 -18.54 1.71
CA CYS A 80 14.07 -19.78 2.47
C CYS A 80 12.81 -20.65 2.30
N ILE A 81 11.61 -20.05 2.34
CA ILE A 81 10.34 -20.77 2.19
C ILE A 81 10.18 -21.29 0.75
N GLU A 82 10.44 -20.44 -0.24
CA GLU A 82 10.26 -20.78 -1.65
C GLU A 82 11.28 -21.82 -2.14
N ASN A 83 12.53 -21.80 -1.63
CA ASN A 83 13.53 -22.81 -1.93
C ASN A 83 13.14 -24.22 -1.43
N GLU A 84 12.23 -24.30 -0.45
CA GLU A 84 11.66 -25.55 0.02
C GLU A 84 10.32 -25.91 -0.69
N ASN A 85 9.97 -25.18 -1.75
CA ASN A 85 8.72 -25.29 -2.52
C ASN A 85 7.44 -25.06 -1.70
N GLU A 86 7.55 -24.35 -0.58
CA GLU A 86 6.41 -23.98 0.24
C GLU A 86 5.84 -22.63 -0.18
N LYS A 87 4.55 -22.42 0.08
CA LYS A 87 3.88 -21.14 -0.21
C LYS A 87 3.99 -20.21 0.99
N LEU A 88 4.19 -18.92 0.75
CA LEU A 88 4.07 -17.91 1.79
C LEU A 88 2.66 -17.92 2.39
N SER A 89 2.59 -17.89 3.72
CA SER A 89 1.34 -17.74 4.44
C SER A 89 0.79 -16.33 4.28
N VAL A 90 -0.54 -16.18 4.23
CA VAL A 90 -1.20 -14.88 4.09
C VAL A 90 -0.74 -13.89 5.16
N ALA A 91 -0.56 -14.34 6.41
CA ALA A 91 -0.11 -13.48 7.50
C ALA A 91 1.33 -12.95 7.31
N PHE A 92 2.20 -13.74 6.67
CA PHE A 92 3.55 -13.30 6.32
C PHE A 92 3.52 -12.31 5.16
N ILE A 93 2.71 -12.58 4.13
CA ILE A 93 2.49 -11.68 3.00
C ILE A 93 1.97 -10.32 3.49
N GLU A 94 1.01 -10.29 4.42
CA GLU A 94 0.45 -9.06 5.00
C GLU A 94 1.53 -8.17 5.64
N VAL A 95 2.36 -8.72 6.52
CA VAL A 95 3.42 -7.93 7.19
C VAL A 95 4.51 -7.51 6.21
N PHE A 96 4.87 -8.37 5.26
CA PHE A 96 5.85 -8.04 4.24
C PHE A 96 5.36 -6.89 3.36
N LEU A 97 4.11 -6.95 2.89
CA LEU A 97 3.49 -5.87 2.13
C LEU A 97 3.47 -4.55 2.90
N HIS A 98 3.15 -4.57 4.20
CA HIS A 98 3.18 -3.36 5.03
C HIS A 98 4.57 -2.74 5.17
N ILE A 99 5.60 -3.57 5.37
CA ILE A 99 6.99 -3.12 5.42
C ILE A 99 7.38 -2.48 4.08
N TYR A 100 7.10 -3.18 2.99
CA TYR A 100 7.43 -2.72 1.64
C TYR A 100 6.75 -1.41 1.31
N PHE A 101 5.42 -1.34 1.49
CA PHE A 101 4.63 -0.16 1.17
C PHE A 101 5.05 1.06 2.01
N GLN A 102 5.22 0.88 3.32
CA GLN A 102 5.61 1.99 4.18
C GLN A 102 7.03 2.50 3.87
N TRP A 103 7.94 1.60 3.49
CA TRP A 103 9.33 1.95 3.21
C TRP A 103 9.58 2.49 1.81
N ARG A 104 9.08 1.81 0.77
CA ARG A 104 9.38 2.11 -0.64
C ARG A 104 8.38 3.05 -1.29
N ILE A 105 7.13 3.06 -0.84
CA ILE A 105 6.10 3.93 -1.42
C ILE A 105 6.01 5.24 -0.65
N ARG A 106 5.61 5.17 0.62
CA ARG A 106 5.28 6.38 1.39
C ARG A 106 6.47 7.29 1.70
N ARG A 107 7.69 6.76 1.74
CA ARG A 107 8.90 7.55 2.03
C ARG A 107 9.35 8.41 0.85
N TYR A 108 9.10 7.97 -0.37
CA TYR A 108 9.72 8.50 -1.60
C TYR A 108 8.76 9.34 -2.45
N ILE A 109 7.57 9.65 -1.95
CA ILE A 109 6.60 10.53 -2.65
C ILE A 109 7.24 11.87 -3.07
N HIS A 110 8.22 12.36 -2.31
CA HIS A 110 8.92 13.62 -2.55
C HIS A 110 10.39 13.48 -2.98
N SER A 111 10.90 12.26 -3.19
CA SER A 111 12.30 12.04 -3.57
C SER A 111 12.48 10.71 -4.32
N GLU A 112 13.37 10.66 -5.31
CA GLU A 112 13.63 9.41 -6.03
C GLU A 112 14.27 8.36 -5.12
N ALA A 113 13.71 7.15 -5.15
CA ALA A 113 14.35 5.99 -4.56
C ALA A 113 15.57 5.57 -5.40
N SER A 114 16.54 4.94 -4.73
CA SER A 114 17.71 4.36 -5.40
C SER A 114 17.37 3.12 -6.23
N GLU A 115 16.25 2.48 -5.94
CA GLU A 115 15.78 1.26 -6.60
C GLU A 115 14.36 1.46 -7.13
N LEU A 116 14.01 0.65 -8.13
CA LEU A 116 12.68 0.66 -8.72
C LEU A 116 11.64 0.11 -7.74
N ILE A 117 10.43 0.65 -7.82
CA ILE A 117 9.26 0.08 -7.15
C ILE A 117 8.82 -1.16 -7.91
N ASP A 118 8.66 -2.25 -7.17
CA ASP A 118 8.16 -3.53 -7.61
C ASP A 118 6.64 -3.57 -7.42
N TRP A 119 5.93 -3.07 -8.43
CA TRP A 119 4.47 -3.08 -8.45
C TRP A 119 3.89 -4.49 -8.62
N GLU A 120 4.64 -5.42 -9.23
CA GLU A 120 4.23 -6.82 -9.35
C GLU A 120 4.19 -7.50 -7.98
N LEU A 121 5.17 -7.22 -7.11
CA LEU A 121 5.14 -7.69 -5.72
C LEU A 121 3.89 -7.19 -5.00
N ILE A 122 3.56 -5.89 -5.11
CA ILE A 122 2.36 -5.32 -4.48
C ILE A 122 1.09 -5.99 -5.03
N HIS A 123 1.00 -6.16 -6.35
CA HIS A 123 -0.11 -6.84 -7.01
C HIS A 123 -0.26 -8.27 -6.49
N ASN A 124 0.80 -9.08 -6.56
CA ASN A 124 0.78 -10.49 -6.20
C ASN A 124 0.43 -10.70 -4.72
N PHE A 125 1.01 -9.87 -3.85
CA PHE A 125 0.76 -9.95 -2.41
C PHE A 125 -0.65 -9.50 -2.07
N SER A 126 -1.11 -8.36 -2.61
CA SER A 126 -2.47 -7.87 -2.36
C SER A 126 -3.52 -8.83 -2.90
N SER A 127 -3.30 -9.42 -4.08
CA SER A 127 -4.16 -10.44 -4.68
C SER A 127 -4.26 -11.69 -3.79
N ALA A 128 -3.13 -12.19 -3.28
CA ALA A 128 -3.12 -13.33 -2.36
C ALA A 128 -3.89 -13.04 -1.06
N ILE A 129 -3.79 -11.81 -0.52
CA ILE A 129 -4.51 -11.40 0.69
C ILE A 129 -6.02 -11.27 0.43
N VAL A 130 -6.42 -10.58 -0.64
CA VAL A 130 -7.84 -10.40 -1.03
C VAL A 130 -8.48 -11.75 -1.43
N GLY A 131 -7.71 -12.68 -1.96
CA GLY A 131 -8.16 -14.06 -2.21
C GLY A 131 -8.49 -14.85 -0.94
N SER A 132 -8.02 -14.41 0.23
CA SER A 132 -8.30 -15.08 1.50
C SER A 132 -9.69 -14.74 2.04
N VAL A 133 -10.35 -15.71 2.68
CA VAL A 133 -11.70 -15.52 3.26
C VAL A 133 -11.73 -14.39 4.29
N ARG A 134 -10.63 -14.20 5.03
CA ARG A 134 -10.53 -13.22 6.12
C ARG A 134 -10.46 -11.78 5.62
N SER A 135 -9.73 -11.56 4.52
CA SER A 135 -9.33 -10.20 4.10
C SER A 135 -9.96 -9.77 2.76
N LYS A 136 -10.86 -10.59 2.19
CA LYS A 136 -11.54 -10.32 0.91
C LYS A 136 -12.18 -8.94 0.80
N ASN A 137 -12.82 -8.48 1.86
CA ASN A 137 -13.54 -7.19 1.88
C ASN A 137 -12.76 -6.09 2.60
N ASP A 138 -11.47 -6.30 2.89
CA ASP A 138 -10.66 -5.28 3.52
C ASP A 138 -10.41 -4.12 2.52
N PRO A 139 -10.85 -2.89 2.81
CA PRO A 139 -10.67 -1.77 1.90
C PRO A 139 -9.21 -1.46 1.60
N PHE A 140 -8.31 -1.68 2.56
CA PHE A 140 -6.90 -1.35 2.41
C PHE A 140 -6.22 -2.26 1.37
N TYR A 141 -6.41 -3.58 1.46
CA TYR A 141 -5.78 -4.50 0.51
C TYR A 141 -6.42 -4.43 -0.89
N ASN A 142 -7.73 -4.21 -0.97
CA ASN A 142 -8.40 -3.94 -2.26
C ASN A 142 -7.88 -2.64 -2.91
N TYR A 143 -7.59 -1.62 -2.09
CA TYR A 143 -6.97 -0.39 -2.56
C TYR A 143 -5.53 -0.60 -3.05
N LEU A 144 -4.70 -1.33 -2.28
CA LEU A 144 -3.33 -1.64 -2.70
C LEU A 144 -3.31 -2.45 -4.00
N LEU A 145 -4.25 -3.37 -4.19
CA LEU A 145 -4.40 -4.10 -5.44
C LEU A 145 -4.81 -3.17 -6.59
N ALA A 146 -5.77 -2.27 -6.36
CA ALA A 146 -6.24 -1.32 -7.37
C ALA A 146 -5.13 -0.38 -7.86
N ILE A 147 -4.32 0.17 -6.94
CA ILE A 147 -3.19 1.02 -7.32
C ILE A 147 -2.11 0.22 -8.05
N ALA A 148 -1.89 -1.05 -7.69
CA ALA A 148 -0.90 -1.88 -8.38
C ALA A 148 -1.32 -2.14 -9.84
N HIS A 149 -2.59 -2.47 -10.09
CA HIS A 149 -3.12 -2.56 -11.46
C HIS A 149 -2.92 -1.25 -12.23
N ALA A 150 -3.21 -0.09 -11.62
CA ALA A 150 -3.02 1.19 -12.28
C ALA A 150 -1.55 1.47 -12.65
N HIS A 151 -0.58 1.14 -11.78
CA HIS A 151 0.84 1.31 -12.08
C HIS A 151 1.39 0.26 -13.05
N LEU A 152 0.68 -0.85 -13.25
CA LEU A 152 0.95 -1.87 -14.26
C LEU A 152 0.17 -1.62 -15.56
N ASP A 153 -0.42 -0.43 -15.72
CA ASP A 153 -1.22 0.01 -16.89
C ASP A 153 -2.49 -0.82 -17.16
N ASP A 154 -2.96 -1.58 -16.15
CA ASP A 154 -4.23 -2.31 -16.18
C ASP A 154 -5.37 -1.49 -15.55
N TRP A 155 -5.67 -0.35 -16.19
CA TRP A 155 -6.74 0.56 -15.78
C TRP A 155 -8.12 -0.10 -15.69
N PRO A 156 -8.53 -1.02 -16.59
CA PRO A 156 -9.81 -1.71 -16.46
C PRO A 156 -9.96 -2.45 -15.13
N SER A 157 -8.96 -3.25 -14.73
CA SER A 157 -9.00 -3.98 -13.46
C SER A 157 -8.94 -3.03 -12.26
N ALA A 158 -8.10 -1.99 -12.33
CA ALA A 158 -8.04 -0.95 -11.29
C ALA A 158 -9.41 -0.30 -11.05
N ASN A 159 -10.11 0.07 -12.13
CA ASN A 159 -11.42 0.70 -12.05
C ASN A 159 -12.49 -0.21 -11.43
N ILE A 160 -12.47 -1.51 -11.75
CA ILE A 160 -13.38 -2.50 -11.13
C ILE A 160 -13.18 -2.54 -9.61
N LEU A 161 -11.93 -2.53 -9.14
CA LEU A 161 -11.62 -2.54 -7.71
C LEU A 161 -12.03 -1.23 -7.03
N PHE A 162 -11.78 -0.08 -7.64
CA PHE A 162 -12.24 1.21 -7.12
C PHE A 162 -13.77 1.30 -7.09
N ASP A 163 -14.47 0.76 -8.08
CA ASP A 163 -15.93 0.63 -8.06
C ASP A 163 -16.41 -0.23 -6.89
N GLY A 164 -15.71 -1.33 -6.61
CA GLY A 164 -15.94 -2.17 -5.44
C GLY A 164 -15.80 -1.37 -4.14
N LEU A 165 -14.71 -0.62 -3.98
CA LEU A 165 -14.42 0.20 -2.81
C LEU A 165 -15.50 1.27 -2.57
N ARG A 166 -15.98 1.93 -3.63
CA ARG A 166 -17.09 2.91 -3.55
C ARG A 166 -18.38 2.29 -2.99
N ARG A 167 -18.59 0.98 -3.14
CA ARG A 167 -19.79 0.25 -2.68
C ARG A 167 -19.68 -0.31 -1.27
N LEU A 168 -18.51 -0.22 -0.61
CA LEU A 168 -18.30 -0.74 0.74
C LEU A 168 -18.92 0.12 1.87
N GLY A 169 -19.57 1.23 1.54
CA GLY A 169 -20.18 2.12 2.55
C GLY A 169 -19.17 2.95 3.34
N ILE A 170 -17.96 3.15 2.81
CA ILE A 170 -16.94 4.02 3.42
C ILE A 170 -17.47 5.46 3.44
N PRO A 171 -17.44 6.17 4.59
CA PRO A 171 -17.88 7.56 4.68
C PRO A 171 -17.16 8.45 3.65
N SER A 172 -17.88 9.36 2.98
CA SER A 172 -17.33 10.18 1.88
C SER A 172 -16.03 10.91 2.22
N ARG A 173 -15.90 11.41 3.47
CA ARG A 173 -14.69 12.09 3.95
C ARG A 173 -13.44 11.20 4.00
N ILE A 174 -13.62 9.87 4.10
CA ILE A 174 -12.55 8.86 4.10
C ILE A 174 -12.38 8.28 2.69
N LEU A 175 -13.50 8.11 1.98
CA LEU A 175 -13.55 7.58 0.62
C LEU A 175 -12.72 8.46 -0.34
N TYR A 176 -12.92 9.77 -0.28
CA TYR A 176 -12.24 10.75 -1.14
C TYR A 176 -11.07 11.45 -0.42
N GLU A 177 -10.55 10.88 0.66
CA GLU A 177 -9.32 11.37 1.28
C GLU A 177 -8.14 11.01 0.36
N PRO A 178 -7.29 11.98 -0.07
CA PRO A 178 -6.10 11.69 -0.85
C PRO A 178 -5.14 10.78 -0.07
N ARG A 179 -4.61 9.74 -0.71
CA ARG A 179 -3.72 8.76 -0.07
C ARG A 179 -2.37 8.66 -0.75
N ASP A 180 -2.36 8.51 -2.06
CA ASP A 180 -1.14 8.29 -2.85
C ASP A 180 -1.25 8.98 -4.21
N PHE A 181 -0.20 8.85 -5.03
CA PHE A 181 -0.12 9.38 -6.39
C PHE A 181 0.21 8.28 -7.38
N LEU A 182 -0.06 8.52 -8.66
CA LEU A 182 0.58 7.78 -9.73
C LEU A 182 2.04 8.19 -9.76
N MET A 183 2.90 7.22 -9.51
CA MET A 183 4.34 7.42 -9.36
C MET A 183 5.09 6.86 -10.55
N GLY A 184 6.20 7.52 -10.87
CA GLY A 184 7.19 6.95 -11.77
C GLY A 184 7.87 5.72 -11.15
N PRO A 185 8.73 5.02 -11.93
CA PRO A 185 9.36 3.77 -11.50
C PRO A 185 10.20 3.88 -10.22
N LYS A 186 10.68 5.09 -9.87
CA LYS A 186 11.48 5.34 -8.64
C LYS A 186 10.69 5.99 -7.50
N GLY A 187 9.36 6.08 -7.59
CA GLY A 187 8.49 6.59 -6.52
C GLY A 187 8.25 8.09 -6.51
N ASN A 188 8.91 8.85 -7.40
CA ASN A 188 8.58 10.26 -7.59
C ASN A 188 7.19 10.41 -8.22
N MET A 189 6.46 11.44 -7.82
CA MET A 189 5.19 11.79 -8.47
C MET A 189 5.41 12.04 -9.96
N GLN A 190 4.57 11.46 -10.80
CA GLN A 190 4.63 11.64 -12.24
C GLN A 190 3.64 12.74 -12.65
N SER A 191 4.15 13.75 -13.36
CA SER A 191 3.31 14.76 -14.00
C SER A 191 2.95 14.28 -15.40
N PHE A 192 1.70 14.54 -15.80
CA PHE A 192 1.17 14.20 -17.10
C PHE A 192 0.61 15.44 -17.78
N GLN A 193 0.73 15.46 -19.10
CA GLN A 193 0.07 16.46 -19.92
C GLN A 193 -1.24 15.86 -20.46
N GLY A 194 -2.33 16.62 -20.39
CA GLY A 194 -3.62 16.15 -20.89
C GLY A 194 -4.51 17.27 -21.38
N MET A 195 -5.56 16.90 -22.11
CA MET A 195 -6.51 17.85 -22.70
C MET A 195 -7.79 17.89 -21.87
N LEU A 196 -8.21 19.10 -21.50
CA LEU A 196 -9.44 19.31 -20.73
C LEU A 196 -10.67 18.97 -21.57
N LYS A 197 -11.57 18.14 -21.01
CA LYS A 197 -12.87 17.77 -21.57
C LYS A 197 -13.98 18.20 -20.64
N LYS A 198 -15.07 18.73 -21.20
CA LYS A 198 -16.25 19.11 -20.40
C LYS A 198 -17.31 18.03 -20.45
N GLY A 199 -17.62 17.43 -19.31
CA GLY A 199 -18.80 16.59 -19.13
C GLY A 199 -20.05 17.39 -18.78
N ALA A 200 -21.18 16.70 -18.65
CA ALA A 200 -22.47 17.34 -18.34
C ALA A 200 -22.51 18.02 -16.95
N ARG A 201 -21.78 17.48 -15.97
CA ARG A 201 -21.71 18.01 -14.60
C ARG A 201 -20.29 18.12 -14.04
N ASP A 202 -19.35 17.47 -14.69
CA ASP A 202 -17.98 17.29 -14.21
C ASP A 202 -17.00 17.65 -15.32
N GLN A 203 -15.81 18.11 -14.94
CA GLN A 203 -14.70 18.34 -15.86
C GLN A 203 -13.71 17.18 -15.74
N PHE A 204 -13.16 16.79 -16.87
CA PHE A 204 -12.21 15.69 -16.97
C PHE A 204 -10.96 16.17 -17.70
N ILE A 205 -9.86 15.45 -17.51
CA ILE A 205 -8.68 15.57 -18.33
C ILE A 205 -8.39 14.23 -19.00
N HIS A 206 -8.19 14.28 -20.31
CA HIS A 206 -7.75 13.13 -21.08
C HIS A 206 -6.24 13.12 -21.15
N ILE A 207 -5.62 12.05 -20.66
CA ILE A 207 -4.17 11.86 -20.73
C ILE A 207 -3.90 10.78 -21.77
N GLN A 208 -3.28 11.18 -22.89
CA GLN A 208 -3.03 10.30 -24.02
C GLN A 208 -2.07 9.16 -23.64
N ASP A 209 -1.03 9.45 -22.85
CA ASP A 209 -0.03 8.47 -22.41
C ASP A 209 -0.64 7.33 -21.57
N LEU A 210 -1.74 7.61 -20.87
CA LEU A 210 -2.47 6.64 -20.05
C LEU A 210 -3.72 6.11 -20.77
N ASN A 211 -4.03 6.64 -21.95
CA ASN A 211 -5.26 6.39 -22.71
C ASN A 211 -6.53 6.41 -21.81
N ALA A 212 -6.61 7.37 -20.89
CA ALA A 212 -7.63 7.41 -19.85
C ALA A 212 -8.11 8.84 -19.57
N ASP A 213 -9.36 8.93 -19.10
CA ASP A 213 -9.98 10.17 -18.64
C ASP A 213 -10.02 10.18 -17.11
N PHE A 214 -9.57 11.27 -16.50
CA PHE A 214 -9.56 11.44 -15.04
C PHE A 214 -10.45 12.61 -14.64
N LEU A 215 -11.24 12.41 -13.59
CA LEU A 215 -12.03 13.48 -13.00
C LEU A 215 -11.09 14.55 -12.44
N LEU A 216 -11.40 15.83 -12.65
CA LEU A 216 -10.62 16.93 -12.09
C LEU A 216 -11.06 17.25 -10.65
N ASN A 217 -10.10 17.67 -9.83
CA ASN A 217 -10.38 18.10 -8.47
C ASN A 217 -11.36 19.29 -8.44
N ARG A 218 -12.44 19.16 -7.67
CA ARG A 218 -13.49 20.18 -7.52
C ARG A 218 -13.00 21.25 -6.54
N GLY A 219 -12.48 22.36 -7.08
CA GLY A 219 -12.01 23.48 -6.28
C GLY A 219 -10.85 24.27 -6.90
N GLU A 220 -10.26 23.75 -7.97
CA GLU A 220 -9.21 24.43 -8.73
C GLU A 220 -9.78 25.16 -9.95
N ASN A 221 -9.16 26.28 -10.30
CA ASN A 221 -9.52 27.06 -11.49
C ASN A 221 -8.88 26.41 -12.72
N TRP A 222 -9.56 25.41 -13.28
CA TRP A 222 -9.15 24.75 -14.51
C TRP A 222 -9.35 25.63 -15.74
N GLY A 223 -8.51 25.42 -16.75
CA GLY A 223 -8.64 26.02 -18.08
C GLY A 223 -9.96 25.67 -18.80
N ARG A 224 -10.06 26.13 -20.04
CA ARG A 224 -11.23 25.87 -20.91
C ARG A 224 -11.12 24.51 -21.57
N GLU A 225 -12.26 23.99 -22.00
CA GLU A 225 -12.30 22.76 -22.81
C GLU A 225 -11.40 22.89 -24.05
N GLY A 226 -10.60 21.84 -24.31
CA GLY A 226 -9.60 21.80 -25.38
C GLY A 226 -8.24 22.39 -24.99
N GLU A 227 -8.11 23.09 -23.86
CA GLU A 227 -6.80 23.53 -23.36
C GLU A 227 -6.01 22.35 -22.80
N ILE A 228 -4.68 22.51 -22.83
CA ILE A 228 -3.74 21.51 -22.35
C ILE A 228 -3.27 21.92 -20.95
N GLU A 229 -3.34 20.99 -20.00
CA GLU A 229 -2.91 21.20 -18.62
C GLU A 229 -1.90 20.14 -18.19
N HIS A 230 -1.07 20.50 -17.21
CA HIS A 230 -0.20 19.57 -16.51
C HIS A 230 -0.81 19.18 -15.17
N VAL A 231 -0.96 17.87 -14.95
CA VAL A 231 -1.62 17.34 -13.75
C VAL A 231 -0.81 16.25 -13.10
N TYR A 232 -1.12 15.98 -11.84
CA TYR A 232 -0.75 14.73 -11.16
C TYR A 232 -1.99 13.88 -10.96
N ILE A 233 -1.84 12.56 -11.07
CA ILE A 233 -2.92 11.63 -10.73
C ILE A 233 -2.79 11.27 -9.26
N ARG A 234 -3.83 11.57 -8.47
CA ARG A 234 -3.97 11.20 -7.06
C ARG A 234 -4.89 10.01 -6.91
N PHE A 235 -4.63 9.17 -5.91
CA PHE A 235 -5.45 8.03 -5.55
C PHE A 235 -6.12 8.22 -4.18
N SER A 236 -7.32 7.67 -4.08
CA SER A 236 -8.09 7.49 -2.86
C SER A 236 -8.86 6.17 -2.93
N PHE A 237 -9.59 5.82 -1.87
CA PHE A 237 -10.52 4.69 -1.95
C PHE A 237 -11.62 4.93 -3.01
N GLY A 238 -11.97 6.19 -3.26
CA GLY A 238 -12.94 6.60 -4.25
C GLY A 238 -12.44 6.51 -5.70
N GLY A 239 -11.16 6.20 -5.92
CA GLY A 239 -10.56 6.11 -7.25
C GLY A 239 -9.56 7.22 -7.57
N PRO A 240 -8.99 7.19 -8.79
CA PRO A 240 -8.05 8.19 -9.26
C PRO A 240 -8.74 9.49 -9.66
N TRP A 241 -8.06 10.62 -9.46
CA TRP A 241 -8.44 11.93 -10.00
C TRP A 241 -7.21 12.78 -10.32
N ALA A 242 -7.38 13.78 -11.17
CA ALA A 242 -6.35 14.72 -11.55
C ALA A 242 -6.39 15.98 -10.65
N THR A 243 -5.20 16.49 -10.32
CA THR A 243 -4.93 17.64 -9.43
C THR A 243 -3.68 18.38 -9.90
#